data_AF-A0AAW6HYE2-F1
#
_entry.id   AF-A0AAW6HYE2-F1
#
_cell.length_a   1.000
_cell.length_b   1.000
_cell.length_c   1.000
_cell.angle_alpha   90.00
_cell.angle_beta   90.00
_cell.angle_gamma   90.00
#
_symmetry.space_group_name_H-M   'P 1'
#
loop_
_entity.id
_entity.type
_entity.pdbx_description
1 polymer ?
#
loop_
_entity_poly.entity_id
_entity_poly.type
_entity_poly.pdbx_seq_one_letter_code
_entity_poly.pdbx_strand_id
1 'polypeptide(L)'
;MAEEFEIIRANLLPAAGTITDNDMILIIQGGRPKRALPSAMKGKQGDPGLSAFLGINDKYILWKQGANGAWQNLLEIEKIRGPKGEKPVFRKLNGTLQMKYEGEPDSAYVDIFDREELKMKFSDLTPAEVDQLKLHFSDLTETDKAELMKPATDAAKEVREQMSQIKEEANTAISNVNTAKVSAEAATKAANDAAALANAAAGQATQSAGDADAATKLAVAAAALAEEKAGIANTAAENADTAAASANMAKEEADKAIVEANIAAGKANDAAGKADTATLNANTATDKANEAASSATTAAENANAAVERADDTIASAETATKSATDAALAANTAKENADKAANTAKAAATLANEKAGLADTAALAANTAKEDAIAATDNANTAADRANRAAEAAEGAISGLQPDWNVTDPVNKNYIKNKPEIPTLEAIPDENALSYVNTDGTTINFRIGDEVRVAEDGEYVFYRLYDLAGGKASWQESGSGIALPGNVYLTGANYYNESVRTIKQGYLSNE
;
A
#
# COMPACT_ATOMS: atom_id res chain seq x y z
N MET A 1 -239.61 0.84 -43.28
CA MET A 1 -239.14 1.63 -44.45
C MET A 1 -238.67 2.99 -43.92
N ALA A 2 -238.48 3.99 -44.79
CA ALA A 2 -238.24 5.39 -44.45
C ALA A 2 -239.40 6.01 -43.61
N GLU A 3 -239.39 7.25 -43.11
CA GLU A 3 -238.79 8.48 -43.66
C GLU A 3 -238.40 9.52 -42.56
N GLU A 4 -238.08 10.77 -42.94
CA GLU A 4 -237.15 11.67 -42.20
C GLU A 4 -237.78 12.89 -41.43
N PHE A 5 -236.88 13.81 -41.02
CA PHE A 5 -237.03 15.19 -40.50
C PHE A 5 -237.18 15.42 -38.98
N GLU A 6 -236.70 16.54 -38.43
CA GLU A 6 -235.32 17.07 -38.43
C GLU A 6 -235.11 17.81 -37.08
N ILE A 7 -233.94 17.68 -36.44
CA ILE A 7 -233.70 18.24 -35.08
C ILE A 7 -232.44 19.11 -35.05
N ILE A 8 -232.63 20.43 -35.13
CA ILE A 8 -231.56 21.43 -35.03
C ILE A 8 -231.02 21.49 -33.58
N ARG A 9 -229.69 21.57 -33.43
CA ARG A 9 -228.99 21.59 -32.13
C ARG A 9 -228.32 22.94 -31.86
N ALA A 10 -228.40 23.42 -30.62
CA ALA A 10 -228.00 24.78 -30.23
C ALA A 10 -226.51 25.14 -30.48
N ASN A 11 -225.61 24.14 -30.54
CA ASN A 11 -224.17 24.37 -30.77
C ASN A 11 -223.82 24.80 -32.21
N LEU A 12 -224.82 24.94 -33.09
CA LEU A 12 -224.66 25.36 -34.49
C LEU A 12 -225.25 26.75 -34.78
N LEU A 13 -225.50 27.56 -33.74
CA LEU A 13 -225.92 28.96 -33.90
C LEU A 13 -224.74 29.84 -34.35
N PRO A 14 -224.95 30.77 -35.31
CA PRO A 14 -223.90 31.64 -35.83
C PRO A 14 -223.45 32.70 -34.81
N ALA A 15 -222.22 33.19 -34.97
CA ALA A 15 -221.67 34.26 -34.14
C ALA A 15 -222.44 35.58 -34.33
N ALA A 16 -222.83 36.22 -33.23
CA ALA A 16 -223.64 37.44 -33.26
C ALA A 16 -222.82 38.70 -33.64
N GLY A 17 -223.41 39.54 -34.48
CA GLY A 17 -222.87 40.84 -34.87
C GLY A 17 -223.37 42.01 -33.99
N THR A 18 -223.65 43.16 -34.61
CA THR A 18 -224.22 44.34 -33.94
C THR A 18 -225.62 44.06 -33.40
N ILE A 19 -225.78 44.18 -32.09
CA ILE A 19 -227.04 43.99 -31.34
C ILE A 19 -227.83 45.31 -31.33
N THR A 20 -229.14 45.24 -31.52
CA THR A 20 -230.11 46.36 -31.49
C THR A 20 -231.17 46.16 -30.41
N ASP A 21 -231.96 47.19 -30.08
CA ASP A 21 -233.05 47.05 -29.10
C ASP A 21 -234.23 46.16 -29.55
N ASN A 22 -234.24 45.68 -30.81
CA ASN A 22 -235.18 44.63 -31.25
C ASN A 22 -234.66 43.21 -30.91
N ASP A 23 -233.38 43.06 -30.56
CA ASP A 23 -232.75 41.77 -30.31
C ASP A 23 -232.91 41.35 -28.84
N MET A 24 -233.50 40.16 -28.62
CA MET A 24 -233.71 39.62 -27.27
C MET A 24 -232.52 38.78 -26.81
N ILE A 25 -231.82 39.26 -25.79
CA ILE A 25 -230.77 38.50 -25.11
C ILE A 25 -231.42 37.41 -24.26
N LEU A 26 -231.06 36.14 -24.50
CA LEU A 26 -231.50 35.00 -23.69
C LEU A 26 -230.55 34.80 -22.50
N ILE A 27 -231.09 34.61 -21.30
CA ILE A 27 -230.33 34.39 -20.07
C ILE A 27 -230.88 33.17 -19.35
N ILE A 28 -230.05 32.19 -18.99
CA ILE A 28 -230.48 31.01 -18.22
C ILE A 28 -230.30 31.28 -16.73
N GLN A 29 -231.36 31.08 -15.95
CA GLN A 29 -231.36 31.27 -14.50
C GLN A 29 -232.17 30.15 -13.83
N GLY A 30 -231.56 29.40 -12.90
CA GLY A 30 -232.23 28.30 -12.21
C GLY A 30 -232.70 27.17 -13.14
N GLY A 31 -231.98 26.90 -14.23
CA GLY A 31 -232.33 25.85 -15.20
C GLY A 31 -233.48 26.20 -16.16
N ARG A 32 -233.97 27.44 -16.17
CA ARG A 32 -234.96 27.93 -17.14
C ARG A 32 -234.48 29.21 -17.85
N PRO A 33 -234.80 29.40 -19.15
CA PRO A 33 -234.44 30.61 -19.88
C PRO A 33 -235.38 31.80 -19.57
N LYS A 34 -234.83 33.01 -19.62
CA LYS A 34 -235.51 34.31 -19.58
C LYS A 34 -234.97 35.22 -20.70
N ARG A 35 -235.62 36.37 -20.93
CA ARG A 35 -235.30 37.36 -21.97
C ARG A 35 -235.03 38.74 -21.37
N ALA A 36 -234.14 39.52 -21.98
CA ALA A 36 -233.80 40.90 -21.60
C ALA A 36 -233.46 41.79 -22.81
N LEU A 37 -233.46 43.12 -22.63
CA LEU A 37 -233.25 44.14 -23.68
C LEU A 37 -231.93 44.93 -23.47
N PRO A 38 -231.24 45.42 -24.53
CA PRO A 38 -229.92 46.07 -24.43
C PRO A 38 -229.86 47.50 -23.88
N SER A 39 -230.92 48.31 -24.01
CA SER A 39 -230.93 49.78 -23.81
C SER A 39 -230.46 50.32 -22.45
N ALA A 40 -230.24 49.47 -21.44
CA ALA A 40 -229.96 49.86 -20.07
C ALA A 40 -228.48 50.22 -19.73
N MET A 41 -227.56 50.33 -20.71
CA MET A 41 -226.12 50.11 -20.42
C MET A 41 -225.04 51.19 -20.73
N LYS A 42 -225.31 52.41 -21.25
CA LYS A 42 -224.27 53.49 -21.42
C LYS A 42 -224.75 54.95 -21.29
N GLY A 43 -223.82 55.88 -20.95
CA GLY A 43 -224.07 57.33 -20.76
C GLY A 43 -222.81 58.26 -20.84
N LYS A 44 -222.98 59.58 -20.57
CA LYS A 44 -222.03 60.74 -20.74
C LYS A 44 -222.48 61.94 -19.86
N GLN A 45 -221.81 63.11 -19.67
CA GLN A 45 -220.48 63.75 -19.91
C GLN A 45 -220.39 65.03 -19.01
N GLY A 46 -219.23 65.73 -18.88
CA GLY A 46 -219.10 67.04 -18.18
C GLY A 46 -218.05 68.01 -18.78
N ASP A 47 -218.00 69.27 -18.29
CA ASP A 47 -217.46 70.48 -18.98
C ASP A 47 -216.60 71.43 -18.06
N PRO A 48 -216.02 72.56 -18.55
CA PRO A 48 -214.84 73.23 -17.94
C PRO A 48 -215.09 74.48 -17.05
N GLY A 49 -214.05 74.98 -16.36
CA GLY A 49 -214.10 76.29 -15.69
C GLY A 49 -212.87 76.87 -14.97
N LEU A 50 -211.93 76.07 -14.46
CA LEU A 50 -210.79 76.57 -13.64
C LEU A 50 -209.47 75.84 -13.94
N SER A 51 -208.37 76.59 -14.06
CA SER A 51 -207.02 76.05 -14.30
C SER A 51 -206.47 75.31 -13.08
N ALA A 52 -206.02 74.07 -13.28
CA ALA A 52 -205.33 73.28 -12.26
C ALA A 52 -203.80 73.45 -12.36
N PHE A 53 -203.16 73.59 -11.20
CA PHE A 53 -201.70 73.58 -11.04
C PHE A 53 -201.28 72.26 -10.39
N LEU A 54 -200.11 71.74 -10.77
CA LEU A 54 -199.51 70.53 -10.20
C LEU A 54 -198.26 70.87 -9.39
N GLY A 55 -198.00 70.08 -8.37
CA GLY A 55 -196.83 70.18 -7.49
C GLY A 55 -196.42 68.80 -6.98
N ILE A 56 -195.28 68.72 -6.30
CA ILE A 56 -194.75 67.48 -5.71
C ILE A 56 -194.19 67.80 -4.33
N ASN A 57 -194.40 66.90 -3.36
CA ASN A 57 -193.59 66.81 -2.15
C ASN A 57 -192.89 65.45 -2.07
N ASP A 58 -192.30 65.14 -0.92
CA ASP A 58 -191.57 63.92 -0.62
C ASP A 58 -192.39 62.62 -0.78
N LYS A 59 -193.73 62.68 -0.70
CA LYS A 59 -194.60 61.50 -0.73
C LYS A 59 -195.72 61.52 -1.78
N TYR A 60 -196.19 62.69 -2.20
CA TYR A 60 -197.35 62.86 -3.08
C TYR A 60 -197.08 63.82 -4.25
N ILE A 61 -197.67 63.48 -5.40
CA ILE A 61 -198.05 64.46 -6.42
C ILE A 61 -199.28 65.20 -5.89
N LEU A 62 -199.25 66.52 -5.96
CA LEU A 62 -200.23 67.46 -5.42
C LEU A 62 -200.90 68.23 -6.56
N TRP A 63 -202.14 68.66 -6.36
CA TRP A 63 -202.85 69.56 -7.28
C TRP A 63 -203.60 70.68 -6.55
N LYS A 64 -203.87 71.79 -7.22
CA LYS A 64 -204.78 72.85 -6.76
C LYS A 64 -205.49 73.54 -7.93
N GLN A 65 -206.65 74.12 -7.70
CA GLN A 65 -207.31 75.01 -8.66
C GLN A 65 -206.97 76.49 -8.36
N GLY A 66 -206.51 77.21 -9.38
CA GLY A 66 -206.11 78.61 -9.26
C GLY A 66 -204.79 78.85 -8.51
N ALA A 67 -204.20 80.03 -8.69
CA ALA A 67 -202.91 80.38 -8.08
C ALA A 67 -202.95 80.37 -6.54
N ASN A 68 -204.09 80.78 -5.96
CA ASN A 68 -204.27 80.92 -4.50
C ASN A 68 -205.00 79.73 -3.85
N GLY A 69 -205.25 78.63 -4.59
CA GLY A 69 -205.91 77.44 -4.05
C GLY A 69 -205.05 76.67 -3.04
N ALA A 70 -205.70 75.96 -2.12
CA ALA A 70 -205.03 75.00 -1.25
C ALA A 70 -204.62 73.74 -2.03
N TRP A 71 -203.46 73.18 -1.71
CA TRP A 71 -202.98 71.93 -2.31
C TRP A 71 -203.73 70.71 -1.76
N GLN A 72 -204.07 69.78 -2.65
CA GLN A 72 -204.67 68.48 -2.34
C GLN A 72 -203.83 67.35 -2.94
N ASN A 73 -203.85 66.17 -2.32
CA ASN A 73 -203.14 65.00 -2.82
C ASN A 73 -203.81 64.47 -4.11
N LEU A 74 -203.02 64.25 -5.16
CA LEU A 74 -203.47 63.66 -6.42
C LEU A 74 -203.06 62.19 -6.54
N LEU A 75 -201.78 61.88 -6.26
CA LEU A 75 -201.24 60.53 -6.39
C LEU A 75 -200.07 60.31 -5.40
N GLU A 76 -199.89 59.09 -4.91
CA GLU A 76 -198.83 58.73 -3.96
C GLU A 76 -197.62 58.14 -4.71
N ILE A 77 -196.42 58.67 -4.48
CA ILE A 77 -195.27 58.51 -5.39
C ILE A 77 -194.74 57.07 -5.44
N GLU A 78 -194.86 56.29 -4.37
CA GLU A 78 -194.48 54.87 -4.38
C GLU A 78 -195.32 54.03 -5.35
N LYS A 79 -196.59 54.39 -5.59
CA LYS A 79 -197.51 53.62 -6.44
C LYS A 79 -197.18 53.71 -7.94
N ILE A 80 -196.16 54.48 -8.31
CA ILE A 80 -195.61 54.59 -9.67
C ILE A 80 -194.12 54.22 -9.75
N ARG A 81 -193.55 53.57 -8.72
CA ARG A 81 -192.12 53.23 -8.66
C ARG A 81 -191.91 51.74 -8.36
N GLY A 82 -191.35 51.01 -9.34
CA GLY A 82 -190.99 49.60 -9.18
C GLY A 82 -189.73 49.37 -8.30
N PRO A 83 -189.49 48.13 -7.84
CA PRO A 83 -188.33 47.79 -7.01
C PRO A 83 -187.00 47.95 -7.76
N LYS A 84 -185.92 48.11 -6.97
CA LYS A 84 -184.55 48.40 -7.43
C LYS A 84 -183.77 47.09 -7.66
N GLY A 85 -183.12 46.95 -8.81
CA GLY A 85 -182.28 45.79 -9.13
C GLY A 85 -180.88 45.81 -8.50
N GLU A 86 -180.26 44.63 -8.43
CA GLU A 86 -178.97 44.34 -7.80
C GLU A 86 -177.82 44.24 -8.84
N LYS A 87 -176.55 44.29 -8.40
CA LYS A 87 -175.37 44.34 -9.29
C LYS A 87 -174.42 43.15 -9.11
N PRO A 88 -173.77 42.63 -10.17
CA PRO A 88 -172.75 41.60 -10.06
C PRO A 88 -171.36 42.17 -9.68
N VAL A 89 -170.52 41.33 -9.05
CA VAL A 89 -169.14 41.60 -8.64
C VAL A 89 -168.25 40.41 -9.03
N PHE A 90 -167.15 40.68 -9.72
CA PHE A 90 -166.21 39.65 -10.19
C PHE A 90 -164.93 39.60 -9.34
N ARG A 91 -164.32 38.42 -9.20
CA ARG A 91 -162.94 38.25 -8.69
C ARG A 91 -162.20 37.17 -9.45
N LYS A 92 -160.87 37.16 -9.34
CA LYS A 92 -160.01 36.06 -9.83
C LYS A 92 -159.42 35.35 -8.62
N LEU A 93 -159.60 34.04 -8.52
CA LEU A 93 -159.10 33.21 -7.42
C LEU A 93 -158.47 31.94 -8.00
N ASN A 94 -157.28 31.56 -7.52
CA ASN A 94 -156.50 30.39 -7.96
C ASN A 94 -156.20 30.26 -9.47
N GLY A 95 -156.56 31.26 -10.28
CA GLY A 95 -156.39 31.28 -11.74
C GLY A 95 -157.72 31.42 -12.49
N THR A 96 -158.78 30.85 -11.90
CA THR A 96 -160.17 30.82 -12.34
C THR A 96 -160.88 32.17 -12.14
N LEU A 97 -161.83 32.51 -13.01
CA LEU A 97 -162.69 33.69 -12.84
C LEU A 97 -163.95 33.31 -12.05
N GLN A 98 -164.36 34.16 -11.11
CA GLN A 98 -165.52 33.97 -10.24
C GLN A 98 -166.46 35.20 -10.21
N MET A 99 -167.76 34.99 -9.96
CA MET A 99 -168.78 36.05 -9.80
C MET A 99 -169.70 35.81 -8.60
N LYS A 100 -170.14 36.88 -7.93
CA LYS A 100 -171.28 36.95 -7.00
C LYS A 100 -172.09 38.24 -7.23
N TYR A 101 -173.10 38.53 -6.42
CA TYR A 101 -173.82 39.81 -6.39
C TYR A 101 -173.45 40.73 -5.19
N GLU A 102 -173.69 42.04 -5.36
CA GLU A 102 -173.35 43.14 -4.45
C GLU A 102 -174.27 43.14 -3.21
N GLY A 103 -173.93 42.29 -2.24
CA GLY A 103 -174.67 42.09 -0.99
C GLY A 103 -174.52 40.67 -0.43
N GLU A 104 -174.16 39.71 -1.30
CA GLU A 104 -173.93 38.32 -0.90
C GLU A 104 -172.59 38.16 -0.14
N PRO A 105 -172.49 37.18 0.78
CA PRO A 105 -171.23 36.86 1.47
C PRO A 105 -170.16 36.33 0.50
N ASP A 106 -168.89 36.39 0.89
CA ASP A 106 -167.75 35.97 0.05
C ASP A 106 -167.66 34.46 -0.25
N SER A 107 -168.56 33.67 0.33
CA SER A 107 -168.82 32.27 -0.01
C SER A 107 -169.74 32.09 -1.23
N ALA A 108 -170.41 33.13 -1.71
CA ALA A 108 -171.36 33.08 -2.85
C ALA A 108 -170.68 33.21 -4.23
N TYR A 109 -169.35 33.29 -4.28
CA TYR A 109 -168.61 33.37 -5.53
C TYR A 109 -168.63 32.03 -6.28
N VAL A 110 -169.22 32.03 -7.48
CA VAL A 110 -169.32 30.87 -8.39
C VAL A 110 -168.27 30.98 -9.48
N ASP A 111 -167.58 29.87 -9.79
CA ASP A 111 -166.62 29.78 -10.90
C ASP A 111 -167.31 29.86 -12.27
N ILE A 112 -166.69 30.57 -13.23
CA ILE A 112 -167.22 30.77 -14.59
C ILE A 112 -166.26 30.33 -15.70
N PHE A 113 -164.94 30.29 -15.45
CA PHE A 113 -163.92 29.91 -16.44
C PHE A 113 -162.66 29.34 -15.76
N ASP A 114 -162.35 28.07 -16.01
CA ASP A 114 -161.07 27.44 -15.62
C ASP A 114 -159.96 27.72 -16.67
N ARG A 115 -158.71 27.52 -16.28
CA ARG A 115 -157.50 27.70 -17.09
C ARG A 115 -156.95 26.39 -17.65
N GLU A 116 -157.13 25.25 -16.99
CA GLU A 116 -156.51 23.99 -17.41
C GLU A 116 -157.16 23.39 -18.66
N GLU A 117 -158.44 23.69 -18.93
CA GLU A 117 -159.14 23.31 -20.17
C GLU A 117 -158.62 24.07 -21.41
N LEU A 118 -157.80 25.11 -21.23
CA LEU A 118 -157.22 25.93 -22.31
C LEU A 118 -155.76 25.56 -22.65
N LYS A 119 -155.19 24.49 -22.08
CA LYS A 119 -153.82 24.05 -22.37
C LYS A 119 -153.79 22.80 -23.25
N MET A 120 -153.48 22.97 -24.52
CA MET A 120 -153.04 21.86 -25.39
C MET A 120 -151.74 21.24 -24.85
N LYS A 121 -151.70 19.92 -24.83
CA LYS A 121 -150.54 19.07 -24.52
C LYS A 121 -150.13 18.28 -25.77
N PHE A 122 -148.93 17.72 -25.78
CA PHE A 122 -148.48 16.82 -26.86
C PHE A 122 -149.33 15.53 -26.99
N SER A 123 -150.14 15.19 -25.99
CA SER A 123 -151.15 14.12 -26.06
C SER A 123 -152.36 14.46 -26.92
N ASP A 124 -152.58 15.74 -27.19
CA ASP A 124 -153.81 16.28 -27.77
C ASP A 124 -153.63 16.56 -29.28
N LEU A 125 -152.45 16.22 -29.80
CA LEU A 125 -152.03 16.30 -31.19
C LEU A 125 -151.99 14.89 -31.79
N THR A 126 -152.31 14.76 -33.08
CA THR A 126 -152.19 13.47 -33.78
C THR A 126 -150.72 13.06 -33.94
N PRO A 127 -150.41 11.76 -34.15
CA PRO A 127 -149.05 11.31 -34.38
C PRO A 127 -148.33 12.03 -35.53
N ALA A 128 -149.06 12.53 -36.54
CA ALA A 128 -148.51 13.29 -37.67
C ALA A 128 -148.16 14.75 -37.30
N GLU A 129 -149.00 15.42 -36.50
CA GLU A 129 -148.71 16.77 -36.00
C GLU A 129 -147.54 16.75 -34.99
N VAL A 130 -147.48 15.70 -34.15
CA VAL A 130 -146.30 15.46 -33.30
C VAL A 130 -145.06 15.15 -34.14
N ASP A 131 -145.20 14.51 -35.31
CA ASP A 131 -144.07 14.28 -36.23
C ASP A 131 -143.59 15.56 -36.93
N GLN A 132 -144.50 16.50 -37.26
CA GLN A 132 -144.15 17.84 -37.74
C GLN A 132 -143.47 18.72 -36.67
N LEU A 133 -143.64 18.39 -35.39
CA LEU A 133 -142.97 19.04 -34.25
C LEU A 133 -141.68 18.33 -33.82
N LYS A 134 -141.31 17.20 -34.45
CA LYS A 134 -139.98 16.61 -34.30
C LYS A 134 -139.01 17.25 -35.27
N LEU A 135 -137.79 17.45 -34.80
CA LEU A 135 -136.64 17.78 -35.64
C LEU A 135 -136.19 16.53 -36.40
N HIS A 136 -136.33 16.51 -37.72
CA HIS A 136 -135.81 15.43 -38.57
C HIS A 136 -134.40 15.74 -39.05
N PHE A 137 -133.63 14.70 -39.37
CA PHE A 137 -132.26 14.85 -39.90
C PHE A 137 -132.20 15.53 -41.29
N SER A 138 -133.34 15.66 -41.97
CA SER A 138 -133.53 16.48 -43.17
C SER A 138 -133.49 17.98 -42.92
N ASP A 139 -133.86 18.39 -41.71
CA ASP A 139 -134.16 19.79 -41.37
C ASP A 139 -132.90 20.51 -40.86
N LEU A 140 -131.90 19.73 -40.47
CA LEU A 140 -130.55 20.17 -40.14
C LEU A 140 -129.75 20.49 -41.41
N THR A 141 -129.10 21.64 -41.42
CA THR A 141 -128.09 21.97 -42.44
C THR A 141 -126.82 21.14 -42.25
N GLU A 142 -125.93 21.13 -43.25
CA GLU A 142 -124.61 20.50 -43.12
C GLU A 142 -123.76 21.20 -42.04
N THR A 143 -124.03 22.48 -41.71
CA THR A 143 -123.40 23.19 -40.60
C THR A 143 -123.89 22.66 -39.25
N ASP A 144 -125.20 22.48 -39.07
CA ASP A 144 -125.75 21.94 -37.82
C ASP A 144 -125.30 20.49 -37.59
N LYS A 145 -125.22 19.68 -38.66
CA LYS A 145 -124.65 18.33 -38.62
C LYS A 145 -123.17 18.36 -38.23
N ALA A 146 -122.38 19.30 -38.76
CA ALA A 146 -120.99 19.47 -38.39
C ALA A 146 -120.82 19.88 -36.91
N GLU A 147 -121.67 20.77 -36.37
CA GLU A 147 -121.66 21.11 -34.94
C GLU A 147 -122.07 19.93 -34.05
N LEU A 148 -123.09 19.15 -34.44
CA LEU A 148 -123.50 17.95 -33.72
C LEU A 148 -122.46 16.81 -33.78
N MET A 149 -121.68 16.72 -34.88
CA MET A 149 -120.55 15.80 -35.00
C MET A 149 -119.30 16.29 -34.25
N LYS A 150 -119.20 17.58 -33.94
CA LYS A 150 -117.99 18.20 -33.38
C LYS A 150 -117.47 17.52 -32.10
N PRO A 151 -118.30 17.16 -31.10
CA PRO A 151 -117.81 16.45 -29.91
C PRO A 151 -117.17 15.10 -30.24
N ALA A 152 -117.69 14.39 -31.25
CA ALA A 152 -117.14 13.11 -31.69
C ALA A 152 -115.84 13.30 -32.50
N THR A 153 -115.74 14.35 -33.32
CA THR A 153 -114.49 14.65 -34.05
C THR A 153 -113.39 15.18 -33.12
N ASP A 154 -113.73 15.99 -32.12
CA ASP A 154 -112.80 16.54 -31.15
C ASP A 154 -112.28 15.43 -30.21
N ALA A 155 -113.16 14.56 -29.68
CA ALA A 155 -112.73 13.37 -28.92
C ALA A 155 -111.89 12.41 -29.78
N ALA A 156 -112.25 12.18 -31.05
CA ALA A 156 -111.45 11.37 -31.96
C ALA A 156 -110.12 12.04 -32.35
N LYS A 157 -110.00 13.38 -32.25
CA LYS A 157 -108.72 14.09 -32.40
C LYS A 157 -107.87 13.88 -31.14
N GLU A 158 -108.44 14.13 -29.96
CA GLU A 158 -107.78 13.95 -28.66
C GLU A 158 -107.20 12.53 -28.51
N VAL A 159 -108.00 11.49 -28.81
CA VAL A 159 -107.53 10.09 -28.77
C VAL A 159 -106.38 9.83 -29.75
N ARG A 160 -106.34 10.46 -30.92
CA ARG A 160 -105.20 10.34 -31.85
C ARG A 160 -103.97 11.08 -31.35
N GLU A 161 -104.16 12.24 -30.72
CA GLU A 161 -103.09 13.08 -30.17
C GLU A 161 -102.44 12.39 -28.95
N GLN A 162 -103.25 11.86 -28.03
CA GLN A 162 -102.82 10.97 -26.94
C GLN A 162 -102.13 9.70 -27.47
N MET A 163 -102.67 9.04 -28.50
CA MET A 163 -102.04 7.85 -29.09
C MET A 163 -100.69 8.16 -29.76
N SER A 164 -100.49 9.39 -30.28
CA SER A 164 -99.19 9.84 -30.78
C SER A 164 -98.20 10.07 -29.64
N GLN A 165 -98.63 10.73 -28.56
CA GLN A 165 -97.83 10.91 -27.34
C GLN A 165 -97.41 9.57 -26.74
N ILE A 166 -98.35 8.64 -26.55
CA ILE A 166 -98.08 7.26 -26.07
C ILE A 166 -97.06 6.54 -26.97
N LYS A 167 -97.12 6.74 -28.30
CA LYS A 167 -96.16 6.16 -29.24
C LYS A 167 -94.76 6.79 -29.09
N GLU A 168 -94.66 8.10 -28.90
CA GLU A 168 -93.39 8.80 -28.67
C GLU A 168 -92.77 8.46 -27.30
N GLU A 169 -93.58 8.40 -26.26
CA GLU A 169 -93.19 7.92 -24.92
C GLU A 169 -92.72 6.47 -24.96
N ALA A 170 -93.45 5.58 -25.64
CA ALA A 170 -93.06 4.18 -25.79
C ALA A 170 -91.73 4.03 -26.57
N ASN A 171 -91.52 4.81 -27.64
CA ASN A 171 -90.25 4.81 -28.38
C ASN A 171 -89.09 5.33 -27.49
N THR A 172 -89.32 6.40 -26.72
CA THR A 172 -88.35 6.91 -25.75
C THR A 172 -88.04 5.88 -24.65
N ALA A 173 -89.05 5.20 -24.12
CA ALA A 173 -88.87 4.13 -23.14
C ALA A 173 -88.06 2.95 -23.70
N ILE A 174 -88.38 2.50 -24.93
CA ILE A 174 -87.61 1.45 -25.63
C ILE A 174 -86.16 1.90 -25.85
N SER A 175 -85.94 3.16 -26.25
CA SER A 175 -84.59 3.72 -26.41
C SER A 175 -83.82 3.73 -25.09
N ASN A 176 -84.45 4.18 -24.00
CA ASN A 176 -83.85 4.20 -22.66
C ASN A 176 -83.52 2.80 -22.15
N VAL A 177 -84.41 1.82 -22.35
CA VAL A 177 -84.18 0.40 -21.99
C VAL A 177 -83.03 -0.20 -22.80
N ASN A 178 -82.94 0.10 -24.11
CA ASN A 178 -81.83 -0.36 -24.94
C ASN A 178 -80.49 0.26 -24.51
N THR A 179 -80.45 1.56 -24.22
CA THR A 179 -79.26 2.23 -23.68
C THR A 179 -78.84 1.64 -22.34
N ALA A 180 -79.79 1.44 -21.41
CA ALA A 180 -79.54 0.82 -20.11
C ALA A 180 -79.03 -0.62 -20.24
N LYS A 181 -79.56 -1.41 -21.19
CA LYS A 181 -79.06 -2.75 -21.52
C LYS A 181 -77.61 -2.70 -21.99
N VAL A 182 -77.28 -1.85 -22.96
CA VAL A 182 -75.91 -1.71 -23.48
C VAL A 182 -74.94 -1.25 -22.37
N SER A 183 -75.37 -0.35 -21.48
CA SER A 183 -74.59 0.05 -20.31
C SER A 183 -74.38 -1.10 -19.31
N ALA A 184 -75.38 -1.96 -19.09
CA ALA A 184 -75.24 -3.15 -18.23
C ALA A 184 -74.34 -4.22 -18.85
N GLU A 185 -74.41 -4.44 -20.18
CA GLU A 185 -73.51 -5.33 -20.92
C GLU A 185 -72.06 -4.81 -20.87
N ALA A 186 -71.84 -3.50 -21.05
CA ALA A 186 -70.53 -2.88 -20.91
C ALA A 186 -69.97 -2.96 -19.48
N ALA A 187 -70.80 -2.72 -18.45
CA ALA A 187 -70.42 -2.86 -17.05
C ALA A 187 -70.07 -4.31 -16.70
N THR A 188 -70.83 -5.28 -17.22
CA THR A 188 -70.56 -6.72 -17.05
C THR A 188 -69.23 -7.10 -17.71
N LYS A 189 -68.94 -6.58 -18.90
CA LYS A 189 -67.63 -6.79 -19.54
C LYS A 189 -66.49 -6.19 -18.71
N ALA A 190 -66.63 -4.95 -18.25
CA ALA A 190 -65.62 -4.29 -17.43
C ALA A 190 -65.34 -5.04 -16.11
N ALA A 191 -66.37 -5.59 -15.46
CA ALA A 191 -66.22 -6.43 -14.28
C ALA A 191 -65.47 -7.73 -14.58
N ASN A 192 -65.77 -8.39 -15.71
CA ASN A 192 -65.08 -9.61 -16.14
C ASN A 192 -63.62 -9.34 -16.53
N ASP A 193 -63.35 -8.24 -17.25
CA ASP A 193 -61.99 -7.80 -17.60
C ASP A 193 -61.16 -7.52 -16.33
N ALA A 194 -61.75 -6.83 -15.34
CA ALA A 194 -61.12 -6.55 -14.05
C ALA A 194 -60.85 -7.83 -13.24
N ALA A 195 -61.78 -8.79 -13.23
CA ALA A 195 -61.60 -10.08 -12.58
C ALA A 195 -60.48 -10.91 -13.25
N ALA A 196 -60.38 -10.88 -14.58
CA ALA A 196 -59.29 -11.51 -15.32
C ALA A 196 -57.92 -10.88 -14.98
N LEU A 197 -57.84 -9.56 -14.89
CA LEU A 197 -56.62 -8.84 -14.45
C LEU A 197 -56.25 -9.17 -13.00
N ALA A 198 -57.21 -9.25 -12.09
CA ALA A 198 -56.98 -9.63 -10.70
C ALA A 198 -56.43 -11.07 -10.57
N ASN A 199 -57.00 -12.01 -11.33
CA ASN A 199 -56.51 -13.40 -11.38
C ASN A 199 -55.09 -13.48 -11.99
N ALA A 200 -54.79 -12.70 -13.03
CA ALA A 200 -53.45 -12.62 -13.62
C ALA A 200 -52.42 -12.01 -12.65
N ALA A 201 -52.83 -11.04 -11.83
CA ALA A 201 -51.98 -10.48 -10.77
C ALA A 201 -51.74 -11.49 -9.63
N ALA A 202 -52.77 -12.22 -9.22
CA ALA A 202 -52.64 -13.29 -8.22
C ALA A 202 -51.73 -14.44 -8.70
N GLY A 203 -51.81 -14.80 -9.99
CA GLY A 203 -50.90 -15.77 -10.61
C GLY A 203 -49.43 -15.30 -10.58
N GLN A 204 -49.17 -14.04 -10.96
CA GLN A 204 -47.83 -13.44 -10.86
C GLN A 204 -47.31 -13.40 -9.42
N ALA A 205 -48.13 -12.98 -8.45
CA ALA A 205 -47.76 -12.98 -7.04
C ALA A 205 -47.43 -14.39 -6.52
N THR A 206 -48.17 -15.41 -6.98
CA THR A 206 -47.90 -16.81 -6.65
C THR A 206 -46.58 -17.29 -7.24
N GLN A 207 -46.28 -16.92 -8.50
CA GLN A 207 -44.99 -17.23 -9.13
C GLN A 207 -43.84 -16.57 -8.37
N SER A 208 -43.91 -15.26 -8.10
CA SER A 208 -42.86 -14.54 -7.37
C SER A 208 -42.65 -15.06 -5.94
N ALA A 209 -43.69 -15.58 -5.28
CA ALA A 209 -43.55 -16.25 -3.99
C ALA A 209 -42.80 -17.60 -4.12
N GLY A 210 -43.07 -18.37 -5.18
CA GLY A 210 -42.32 -19.58 -5.51
C GLY A 210 -40.86 -19.31 -5.88
N ASP A 211 -40.60 -18.25 -6.66
CA ASP A 211 -39.24 -17.81 -7.02
C ASP A 211 -38.45 -17.39 -5.77
N ALA A 212 -39.10 -16.70 -4.82
CA ALA A 212 -38.49 -16.30 -3.55
C ALA A 212 -38.19 -17.48 -2.61
N ASP A 213 -39.07 -18.47 -2.53
CA ASP A 213 -38.84 -19.73 -1.80
C ASP A 213 -37.69 -20.54 -2.43
N ALA A 214 -37.63 -20.62 -3.77
CA ALA A 214 -36.52 -21.25 -4.49
C ALA A 214 -35.18 -20.53 -4.24
N ALA A 215 -35.16 -19.19 -4.30
CA ALA A 215 -34.00 -18.38 -3.97
C ALA A 215 -33.55 -18.56 -2.51
N THR A 216 -34.50 -18.67 -1.58
CA THR A 216 -34.22 -18.92 -0.16
C THR A 216 -33.59 -20.31 0.05
N LYS A 217 -34.11 -21.34 -0.61
CA LYS A 217 -33.54 -22.70 -0.58
C LYS A 217 -32.13 -22.76 -1.16
N LEU A 218 -31.86 -22.03 -2.25
CA LEU A 218 -30.52 -21.90 -2.83
C LEU A 218 -29.56 -21.18 -1.87
N ALA A 219 -30.00 -20.12 -1.19
CA ALA A 219 -29.19 -19.41 -0.19
C ALA A 219 -28.84 -20.29 1.02
N VAL A 220 -29.80 -21.08 1.52
CA VAL A 220 -29.57 -22.05 2.62
C VAL A 220 -28.60 -23.15 2.19
N ALA A 221 -28.74 -23.70 0.97
CA ALA A 221 -27.81 -24.69 0.44
C ALA A 221 -26.39 -24.13 0.26
N ALA A 222 -26.25 -22.87 -0.18
CA ALA A 222 -24.96 -22.20 -0.29
C ALA A 222 -24.31 -21.96 1.08
N ALA A 223 -25.09 -21.60 2.10
CA ALA A 223 -24.60 -21.45 3.47
C ALA A 223 -24.08 -22.78 4.05
N ALA A 224 -24.86 -23.86 3.92
CA ALA A 224 -24.44 -25.19 4.38
C ALA A 224 -23.16 -25.69 3.69
N LEU A 225 -23.00 -25.41 2.38
CA LEU A 225 -21.77 -25.73 1.65
C LEU A 225 -20.58 -24.88 2.14
N ALA A 226 -20.79 -23.62 2.50
CA ALA A 226 -19.74 -22.77 3.08
C ALA A 226 -19.30 -23.26 4.46
N GLU A 227 -20.24 -23.71 5.30
CA GLU A 227 -19.95 -24.34 6.60
C GLU A 227 -19.16 -25.66 6.43
N GLU A 228 -19.52 -26.50 5.45
CA GLU A 228 -18.77 -27.71 5.11
C GLU A 228 -17.32 -27.39 4.70
N LYS A 229 -17.11 -26.36 3.86
CA LYS A 229 -15.75 -25.96 3.44
C LYS A 229 -14.95 -25.31 4.56
N ALA A 230 -15.59 -24.58 5.48
CA ALA A 230 -14.94 -24.09 6.69
C ALA A 230 -14.49 -25.24 7.61
N GLY A 231 -15.32 -26.27 7.78
CA GLY A 231 -14.96 -27.48 8.52
C GLY A 231 -13.74 -28.19 7.92
N ILE A 232 -13.74 -28.41 6.60
CA ILE A 232 -12.60 -29.02 5.88
C ILE A 232 -11.32 -28.16 6.03
N ALA A 233 -11.44 -26.83 5.95
CA ALA A 233 -10.29 -25.93 6.13
C ALA A 233 -9.71 -25.98 7.55
N ASN A 234 -10.56 -26.05 8.59
CA ASN A 234 -10.11 -26.18 9.98
C ASN A 234 -9.37 -27.51 10.20
N THR A 235 -9.92 -28.63 9.73
CA THR A 235 -9.25 -29.93 9.82
C THR A 235 -7.95 -29.96 9.01
N ALA A 236 -7.85 -29.24 7.88
CA ALA A 236 -6.59 -29.10 7.16
C ALA A 236 -5.53 -28.31 7.96
N ALA A 237 -5.93 -27.28 8.72
CA ALA A 237 -5.04 -26.54 9.62
C ALA A 237 -4.57 -27.40 10.82
N GLU A 238 -5.49 -28.11 11.50
CA GLU A 238 -5.17 -29.02 12.60
C GLU A 238 -4.16 -30.11 12.18
N ASN A 239 -4.30 -30.65 10.97
CA ASN A 239 -3.34 -31.60 10.40
C ASN A 239 -1.96 -30.95 10.10
N ALA A 240 -1.94 -29.69 9.65
CA ALA A 240 -0.69 -28.96 9.40
C ALA A 240 0.06 -28.65 10.71
N ASP A 241 -0.66 -28.21 11.76
CA ASP A 241 -0.08 -27.99 13.09
C ASP A 241 0.44 -29.30 13.70
N THR A 242 -0.30 -30.40 13.54
CA THR A 242 0.14 -31.74 13.98
C THR A 242 1.40 -32.21 13.24
N ALA A 243 1.50 -31.93 11.94
CA ALA A 243 2.70 -32.23 11.15
C ALA A 243 3.90 -31.35 11.56
N ALA A 244 3.67 -30.06 11.86
CA ALA A 244 4.71 -29.15 12.35
C ALA A 244 5.23 -29.56 13.73
N ALA A 245 4.34 -29.94 14.66
CA ALA A 245 4.73 -30.49 15.96
C ALA A 245 5.56 -31.78 15.82
N SER A 246 5.15 -32.68 14.92
CA SER A 246 5.87 -33.92 14.62
C SER A 246 7.27 -33.66 14.04
N ALA A 247 7.40 -32.66 13.16
CA ALA A 247 8.68 -32.25 12.59
C ALA A 247 9.62 -31.62 13.65
N ASN A 248 9.08 -30.85 14.59
CA ASN A 248 9.84 -30.31 15.72
C ASN A 248 10.38 -31.42 16.64
N MET A 249 9.55 -32.40 17.00
CA MET A 249 9.99 -33.57 17.78
C MET A 249 11.09 -34.37 17.05
N ALA A 250 10.96 -34.57 15.74
CA ALA A 250 11.98 -35.24 14.94
C ALA A 250 13.31 -34.45 14.90
N LYS A 251 13.26 -33.12 14.91
CA LYS A 251 14.45 -32.26 15.03
C LYS A 251 15.10 -32.40 16.41
N GLU A 252 14.32 -32.36 17.49
CA GLU A 252 14.85 -32.46 18.86
C GLU A 252 15.58 -33.79 19.10
N GLU A 253 15.03 -34.91 18.63
CA GLU A 253 15.69 -36.22 18.74
C GLU A 253 16.94 -36.32 17.83
N ALA A 254 16.95 -35.63 16.68
CA ALA A 254 18.14 -35.53 15.83
C ALA A 254 19.26 -34.66 16.46
N ASP A 255 18.92 -33.52 17.07
CA ASP A 255 19.87 -32.68 17.81
C ASP A 255 20.49 -33.47 18.98
N LYS A 256 19.67 -34.23 19.71
CA LYS A 256 20.11 -35.14 20.77
C LYS A 256 21.05 -36.23 20.25
N ALA A 257 20.73 -36.88 19.14
CA ALA A 257 21.61 -37.87 18.51
C ALA A 257 22.97 -37.27 18.10
N ILE A 258 23.00 -36.01 17.64
CA ILE A 258 24.24 -35.27 17.35
C ILE A 258 25.05 -35.03 18.63
N VAL A 259 24.41 -34.68 19.75
CA VAL A 259 25.09 -34.53 21.06
C VAL A 259 25.68 -35.87 21.52
N GLU A 260 24.92 -36.97 21.43
CA GLU A 260 25.41 -38.31 21.80
C GLU A 260 26.59 -38.77 20.92
N ALA A 261 26.54 -38.51 19.61
CA ALA A 261 27.64 -38.78 18.68
C ALA A 261 28.91 -37.97 19.01
N ASN A 262 28.77 -36.68 19.35
CA ASN A 262 29.90 -35.85 19.79
C ASN A 262 30.52 -36.34 21.10
N ILE A 263 29.70 -36.81 22.06
CA ILE A 263 30.18 -37.43 23.31
C ILE A 263 30.95 -38.73 23.01
N ALA A 264 30.50 -39.53 22.03
CA ALA A 264 31.20 -40.74 21.61
C ALA A 264 32.55 -40.43 20.95
N ALA A 265 32.59 -39.41 20.08
CA ALA A 265 33.83 -38.95 19.43
C ALA A 265 34.85 -38.41 20.45
N GLY A 266 34.41 -37.65 21.46
CA GLY A 266 35.27 -37.21 22.57
C GLY A 266 35.92 -38.38 23.31
N LYS A 267 35.13 -39.41 23.66
CA LYS A 267 35.65 -40.64 24.31
C LYS A 267 36.63 -41.42 23.43
N ALA A 268 36.46 -41.40 22.10
CA ALA A 268 37.39 -42.02 21.17
C ALA A 268 38.73 -41.27 21.11
N ASN A 269 38.69 -39.93 21.08
CA ASN A 269 39.89 -39.08 21.12
C ASN A 269 40.67 -39.24 22.44
N ASP A 270 39.96 -39.30 23.57
CA ASP A 270 40.55 -39.60 24.89
C ASP A 270 41.22 -40.98 24.95
N ALA A 271 40.71 -41.95 24.20
CA ALA A 271 41.30 -43.29 24.10
C ALA A 271 42.54 -43.30 23.19
N ALA A 272 42.51 -42.56 22.08
CA ALA A 272 43.65 -42.38 21.19
C ALA A 272 44.83 -41.73 21.91
N GLY A 273 44.63 -40.59 22.59
CA GLY A 273 45.71 -39.93 23.33
C GLY A 273 46.33 -40.78 24.45
N LYS A 274 45.56 -41.70 25.03
CA LYS A 274 46.08 -42.70 25.99
C LYS A 274 46.93 -43.79 25.29
N ALA A 275 46.55 -44.22 24.10
CA ALA A 275 47.33 -45.14 23.27
C ALA A 275 48.64 -44.51 22.77
N ASP A 276 48.61 -43.24 22.36
CA ASP A 276 49.81 -42.48 21.98
C ASP A 276 50.77 -42.35 23.17
N THR A 277 50.23 -42.02 24.36
CA THR A 277 51.00 -41.96 25.62
C THR A 277 51.62 -43.31 25.97
N ALA A 278 50.88 -44.41 25.82
CA ALA A 278 51.39 -45.76 26.05
C ALA A 278 52.51 -46.13 25.05
N THR A 279 52.37 -45.72 23.79
CA THR A 279 53.37 -45.93 22.72
C THR A 279 54.66 -45.15 22.99
N LEU A 280 54.55 -43.89 23.41
CA LEU A 280 55.69 -43.06 23.84
C LEU A 280 56.46 -43.71 25.02
N ASN A 281 55.73 -44.25 26.00
CA ASN A 281 56.33 -44.95 27.14
C ASN A 281 57.04 -46.25 26.71
N ALA A 282 56.45 -47.02 25.78
CA ALA A 282 57.05 -48.24 25.24
C ALA A 282 58.33 -47.96 24.43
N ASN A 283 58.34 -46.91 23.61
CA ASN A 283 59.52 -46.45 22.90
C ASN A 283 60.62 -46.02 23.89
N THR A 284 60.28 -45.17 24.87
CA THR A 284 61.21 -44.74 25.93
C THR A 284 61.82 -45.90 26.73
N ALA A 285 61.06 -46.99 26.95
CA ALA A 285 61.57 -48.20 27.58
C ALA A 285 62.50 -49.00 26.65
N THR A 286 62.21 -49.01 25.34
CA THR A 286 63.02 -49.66 24.31
C THR A 286 64.36 -48.94 24.13
N ASP A 287 64.36 -47.60 24.09
CA ASP A 287 65.58 -46.80 23.98
C ASP A 287 66.52 -47.05 25.17
N LYS A 288 65.99 -47.08 26.39
CA LYS A 288 66.77 -47.43 27.59
C LYS A 288 67.30 -48.87 27.58
N ALA A 289 66.56 -49.81 26.99
CA ALA A 289 67.06 -51.17 26.80
C ALA A 289 68.21 -51.22 25.78
N ASN A 290 68.14 -50.41 24.72
CA ASN A 290 69.22 -50.26 23.74
C ASN A 290 70.45 -49.60 24.36
N GLU A 291 70.30 -48.51 25.12
CA GLU A 291 71.40 -47.86 25.87
C GLU A 291 72.10 -48.85 26.82
N ALA A 292 71.33 -49.66 27.55
CA ALA A 292 71.85 -50.69 28.44
C ALA A 292 72.57 -51.81 27.67
N ALA A 293 72.04 -52.23 26.51
CA ALA A 293 72.67 -53.22 25.65
C ALA A 293 74.00 -52.71 25.05
N SER A 294 74.04 -51.49 24.52
CA SER A 294 75.29 -50.85 24.05
C SER A 294 76.31 -50.72 25.18
N SER A 295 75.88 -50.32 26.39
CA SER A 295 76.74 -50.24 27.56
C SER A 295 77.33 -51.61 27.96
N ALA A 296 76.54 -52.69 27.85
CA ALA A 296 76.99 -54.06 28.09
C ALA A 296 77.98 -54.54 27.02
N THR A 297 77.74 -54.22 25.74
CA THR A 297 78.69 -54.48 24.64
C THR A 297 80.03 -53.79 24.90
N THR A 298 80.02 -52.49 25.21
CA THR A 298 81.25 -51.75 25.53
C THR A 298 81.94 -52.26 26.80
N ALA A 299 81.21 -52.78 27.79
CA ALA A 299 81.81 -53.46 28.94
C ALA A 299 82.52 -54.76 28.53
N ALA A 300 81.94 -55.55 27.61
CA ALA A 300 82.55 -56.78 27.08
C ALA A 300 83.76 -56.48 26.17
N GLU A 301 83.69 -55.45 25.33
CA GLU A 301 84.82 -54.98 24.52
C GLU A 301 86.00 -54.54 25.39
N ASN A 302 85.73 -53.78 26.46
CA ASN A 302 86.76 -53.38 27.42
C ASN A 302 87.34 -54.59 28.19
N ALA A 303 86.53 -55.61 28.49
CA ALA A 303 87.01 -56.84 29.12
C ALA A 303 87.93 -57.63 28.18
N ASN A 304 87.56 -57.80 26.91
CA ASN A 304 88.39 -58.46 25.90
C ASN A 304 89.71 -57.71 25.71
N ALA A 305 89.67 -56.38 25.57
CA ALA A 305 90.86 -55.56 25.46
C ALA A 305 91.70 -55.52 26.76
N ALA A 306 91.16 -55.94 27.91
CA ALA A 306 91.93 -56.15 29.14
C ALA A 306 92.63 -57.52 29.14
N VAL A 307 92.02 -58.56 28.54
CA VAL A 307 92.65 -59.86 28.30
C VAL A 307 93.79 -59.74 27.30
N GLU A 308 93.58 -59.10 26.14
CA GLU A 308 94.63 -58.87 25.13
C GLU A 308 95.86 -58.16 25.73
N ARG A 309 95.65 -57.12 26.54
CA ARG A 309 96.74 -56.42 27.26
C ARG A 309 97.43 -57.30 28.30
N ALA A 310 96.71 -58.24 28.92
CA ALA A 310 97.32 -59.19 29.86
C ALA A 310 98.20 -60.20 29.12
N ASP A 311 97.74 -60.72 27.97
CA ASP A 311 98.51 -61.63 27.12
C ASP A 311 99.74 -60.95 26.52
N ASP A 312 99.62 -59.71 26.03
CA ASP A 312 100.76 -58.86 25.61
C ASP A 312 101.76 -58.64 26.76
N THR A 313 101.27 -58.45 27.98
CA THR A 313 102.11 -58.27 29.18
C THR A 313 102.84 -59.58 29.54
N ILE A 314 102.17 -60.73 29.40
CA ILE A 314 102.77 -62.05 29.61
C ILE A 314 103.86 -62.30 28.56
N ALA A 315 103.57 -62.12 27.26
CA ALA A 315 104.55 -62.27 26.18
C ALA A 315 105.76 -61.31 26.34
N SER A 316 105.51 -60.09 26.83
CA SER A 316 106.56 -59.12 27.18
C SER A 316 107.41 -59.58 28.37
N ALA A 317 106.80 -60.17 29.39
CA ALA A 317 107.49 -60.72 30.57
C ALA A 317 108.30 -61.98 30.24
N GLU A 318 107.79 -62.86 29.38
CA GLU A 318 108.54 -64.01 28.84
C GLU A 318 109.75 -63.54 28.02
N THR A 319 109.55 -62.54 27.16
CA THR A 319 110.63 -61.92 26.37
C THR A 319 111.69 -61.29 27.28
N ALA A 320 111.29 -60.52 28.29
CA ALA A 320 112.20 -59.92 29.26
C ALA A 320 112.96 -60.99 30.08
N THR A 321 112.29 -62.07 30.48
CA THR A 321 112.91 -63.21 31.19
C THR A 321 113.96 -63.90 30.32
N LYS A 322 113.66 -64.10 29.04
CA LYS A 322 114.62 -64.62 28.06
C LYS A 322 115.81 -63.68 27.89
N SER A 323 115.58 -62.39 27.64
CA SER A 323 116.66 -61.40 27.51
C SER A 323 117.51 -61.26 28.77
N ALA A 324 116.94 -61.40 29.97
CA ALA A 324 117.69 -61.44 31.22
C ALA A 324 118.56 -62.71 31.34
N THR A 325 118.07 -63.85 30.85
CA THR A 325 118.82 -65.12 30.78
C THR A 325 119.98 -65.04 29.78
N ASP A 326 119.72 -64.51 28.58
CA ASP A 326 120.71 -64.29 27.54
C ASP A 326 121.78 -63.27 27.99
N ALA A 327 121.38 -62.20 28.71
CA ALA A 327 122.29 -61.23 29.31
C ALA A 327 123.13 -61.83 30.44
N ALA A 328 122.58 -62.73 31.26
CA ALA A 328 123.34 -63.44 32.29
C ALA A 328 124.38 -64.41 31.68
N LEU A 329 124.03 -65.09 30.59
CA LEU A 329 124.97 -65.90 29.82
C LEU A 329 126.10 -65.03 29.22
N ALA A 330 125.73 -63.92 28.56
CA ALA A 330 126.70 -62.97 28.00
C ALA A 330 127.62 -62.35 29.06
N ALA A 331 127.11 -62.02 30.25
CA ALA A 331 127.90 -61.52 31.38
C ALA A 331 128.89 -62.56 31.90
N ASN A 332 128.50 -63.84 31.98
CA ASN A 332 129.42 -64.92 32.34
C ASN A 332 130.53 -65.12 31.28
N THR A 333 130.18 -65.07 29.98
CA THR A 333 131.18 -65.12 28.90
C THR A 333 132.11 -63.90 28.90
N ALA A 334 131.58 -62.70 29.17
CA ALA A 334 132.36 -61.49 29.31
C ALA A 334 133.32 -61.56 30.50
N LYS A 335 132.89 -62.15 31.63
CA LYS A 335 133.74 -62.41 32.78
C LYS A 335 134.90 -63.35 32.45
N GLU A 336 134.65 -64.49 31.81
CA GLU A 336 135.74 -65.39 31.39
C GLU A 336 136.76 -64.71 30.46
N ASN A 337 136.29 -63.83 29.57
CA ASN A 337 137.16 -63.07 28.68
C ASN A 337 137.92 -61.97 29.42
N ALA A 338 137.33 -61.34 30.44
CA ALA A 338 138.03 -60.41 31.33
C ALA A 338 139.09 -61.13 32.18
N ASP A 339 138.80 -62.31 32.71
CA ASP A 339 139.75 -63.13 33.46
C ASP A 339 140.93 -63.57 32.56
N LYS A 340 140.68 -63.93 31.29
CA LYS A 340 141.74 -64.17 30.29
C LYS A 340 142.56 -62.90 30.02
N ALA A 341 141.90 -61.76 29.77
CA ALA A 341 142.56 -60.49 29.48
C ALA A 341 143.42 -59.97 30.64
N ALA A 342 142.95 -60.12 31.88
CA ALA A 342 143.69 -59.75 33.09
C ALA A 342 144.97 -60.58 33.27
N ASN A 343 144.92 -61.88 32.97
CA ASN A 343 146.12 -62.74 32.98
C ASN A 343 147.13 -62.33 31.89
N THR A 344 146.66 -62.02 30.67
CA THR A 344 147.52 -61.50 29.59
C THR A 344 148.14 -60.15 29.96
N ALA A 345 147.36 -59.23 30.52
CA ALA A 345 147.86 -57.92 30.97
C ALA A 345 148.89 -58.06 32.10
N LYS A 346 148.70 -59.01 33.02
CA LYS A 346 149.66 -59.31 34.10
C LYS A 346 150.98 -59.87 33.56
N ALA A 347 150.94 -60.72 32.53
CA ALA A 347 152.15 -61.17 31.83
C ALA A 347 152.86 -60.01 31.10
N ALA A 348 152.11 -59.13 30.42
CA ALA A 348 152.67 -57.96 29.75
C ALA A 348 153.31 -56.96 30.74
N ALA A 349 152.73 -56.77 31.93
CA ALA A 349 153.30 -55.91 32.98
C ALA A 349 154.65 -56.45 33.49
N THR A 350 154.80 -57.77 33.66
CA THR A 350 156.09 -58.38 34.01
C THR A 350 157.15 -58.09 32.93
N LEU A 351 156.80 -58.29 31.66
CA LEU A 351 157.70 -58.03 30.53
C LEU A 351 158.07 -56.54 30.41
N ALA A 352 157.14 -55.63 30.71
CA ALA A 352 157.39 -54.20 30.73
C ALA A 352 158.41 -53.81 31.83
N ASN A 353 158.34 -54.42 33.01
CA ASN A 353 159.30 -54.19 34.10
C ASN A 353 160.71 -54.71 33.74
N GLU A 354 160.84 -55.84 33.04
CA GLU A 354 162.13 -56.29 32.49
C GLU A 354 162.71 -55.29 31.47
N LYS A 355 161.85 -54.69 30.63
CA LYS A 355 162.27 -53.64 29.68
C LYS A 355 162.64 -52.32 30.36
N ALA A 356 162.00 -51.96 31.47
CA ALA A 356 162.36 -50.78 32.26
C ALA A 356 163.79 -50.90 32.83
N GLY A 357 164.14 -52.02 33.49
CA GLY A 357 165.49 -52.21 34.04
C GLY A 357 166.61 -52.20 32.98
N LEU A 358 166.31 -52.67 31.76
CA LEU A 358 167.21 -52.55 30.61
C LEU A 358 167.36 -51.08 30.13
N ALA A 359 166.28 -50.29 30.19
CA ALA A 359 166.31 -48.87 29.83
C ALA A 359 167.09 -48.04 30.86
N ASP A 360 166.92 -48.30 32.16
CA ASP A 360 167.68 -47.64 33.24
C ASP A 360 169.19 -47.92 33.11
N THR A 361 169.55 -49.16 32.76
CA THR A 361 170.94 -49.55 32.48
C THR A 361 171.53 -48.76 31.30
N ALA A 362 170.75 -48.54 30.23
CA ALA A 362 171.16 -47.73 29.09
C ALA A 362 171.24 -46.22 29.42
N ALA A 363 170.32 -45.71 30.25
CA ALA A 363 170.33 -44.32 30.71
C ALA A 363 171.56 -44.01 31.58
N LEU A 364 172.02 -44.96 32.41
CA LEU A 364 173.24 -44.80 33.18
C LEU A 364 174.47 -44.65 32.28
N ALA A 365 174.60 -45.51 31.26
CA ALA A 365 175.70 -45.44 30.29
C ALA A 365 175.68 -44.14 29.46
N ALA A 366 174.50 -43.63 29.09
CA ALA A 366 174.34 -42.34 28.42
C ALA A 366 174.79 -41.15 29.28
N ASN A 367 174.60 -41.22 30.60
CA ASN A 367 175.07 -40.18 31.52
C ASN A 367 176.60 -40.17 31.67
N THR A 368 177.27 -41.33 31.68
CA THR A 368 178.75 -41.39 31.66
C THR A 368 179.32 -40.70 30.42
N ALA A 369 178.80 -41.02 29.23
CA ALA A 369 179.24 -40.39 27.97
C ALA A 369 178.99 -38.87 27.92
N LYS A 370 178.03 -38.36 28.70
CA LYS A 370 177.77 -36.92 28.84
C LYS A 370 178.84 -36.22 29.69
N GLU A 371 179.35 -36.86 30.74
CA GLU A 371 180.41 -36.28 31.58
C GLU A 371 181.74 -36.19 30.81
N ASP A 372 182.07 -37.21 30.01
CA ASP A 372 183.23 -37.17 29.08
C ASP A 372 183.13 -36.00 28.08
N ALA A 373 181.94 -35.73 27.55
CA ALA A 373 181.69 -34.62 26.63
C ALA A 373 181.81 -33.23 27.30
N ILE A 374 181.45 -33.12 28.58
CA ILE A 374 181.65 -31.88 29.36
C ILE A 374 183.15 -31.63 29.56
N ALA A 375 183.91 -32.65 29.95
CA ALA A 375 185.36 -32.56 30.11
C ALA A 375 186.09 -32.17 28.80
N ALA A 376 185.59 -32.62 27.64
CA ALA A 376 186.09 -32.17 26.34
C ALA A 376 185.77 -30.69 26.05
N THR A 377 184.62 -30.19 26.52
CA THR A 377 184.15 -28.81 26.28
C THR A 377 184.97 -27.78 27.07
N ASP A 378 185.30 -28.03 28.33
CA ASP A 378 186.08 -27.09 29.16
C ASP A 378 187.53 -26.91 28.66
N ASN A 379 188.11 -27.96 28.07
CA ASN A 379 189.39 -27.89 27.38
C ASN A 379 189.32 -26.96 26.14
N ALA A 380 188.20 -26.95 25.41
CA ALA A 380 187.99 -26.07 24.26
C ALA A 380 187.78 -24.61 24.68
N ASN A 381 187.00 -24.36 25.74
CA ASN A 381 186.79 -23.02 26.30
C ASN A 381 188.12 -22.37 26.73
N THR A 382 189.01 -23.16 27.36
CA THR A 382 190.36 -22.73 27.76
C THR A 382 191.24 -22.29 26.57
N ALA A 383 190.96 -22.77 25.36
CA ALA A 383 191.63 -22.32 24.14
C ALA A 383 191.03 -21.02 23.58
N ALA A 384 189.70 -20.83 23.65
CA ALA A 384 189.02 -19.62 23.20
C ALA A 384 189.46 -18.36 23.96
N ASP A 385 189.68 -18.47 25.28
CA ASP A 385 190.19 -17.37 26.12
C ASP A 385 191.62 -16.91 25.80
N ARG A 386 192.37 -17.65 24.97
CA ARG A 386 193.63 -17.18 24.38
C ARG A 386 193.43 -16.43 23.06
N ALA A 387 192.36 -16.70 22.32
CA ALA A 387 192.04 -16.03 21.07
C ALA A 387 191.42 -14.64 21.31
N ASN A 388 190.47 -14.52 22.25
CA ASN A 388 189.75 -13.26 22.49
C ASN A 388 190.68 -12.11 22.90
N ARG A 389 191.71 -12.39 23.72
CA ARG A 389 192.75 -11.41 24.10
C ARG A 389 193.65 -10.93 22.95
N ALA A 390 193.60 -11.57 21.79
CA ALA A 390 194.25 -11.06 20.57
C ALA A 390 193.32 -10.16 19.73
N ALA A 391 191.99 -10.24 19.93
CA ALA A 391 191.01 -9.47 19.18
C ALA A 391 190.78 -8.05 19.76
N GLU A 392 190.71 -7.92 21.09
CA GLU A 392 190.53 -6.62 21.77
C GLU A 392 191.62 -5.59 21.38
N ALA A 393 192.83 -6.06 21.08
CA ALA A 393 193.94 -5.23 20.64
C ALA A 393 193.78 -4.62 19.22
N ALA A 394 192.84 -5.13 18.41
CA ALA A 394 192.60 -4.66 17.04
C ALA A 394 191.41 -3.68 16.94
N GLU A 395 190.37 -3.87 17.76
CA GLU A 395 189.09 -3.17 17.59
C GLU A 395 189.14 -1.68 17.96
N GLY A 396 190.08 -1.29 18.83
CA GLY A 396 190.30 0.11 19.24
C GLY A 396 190.77 1.05 18.11
N ALA A 397 191.06 0.55 16.91
CA ALA A 397 191.67 1.33 15.82
C ALA A 397 190.70 1.98 14.82
N ILE A 398 189.40 1.64 14.82
CA ILE A 398 188.50 1.86 13.66
C ILE A 398 187.35 2.88 13.92
N SER A 399 187.04 3.21 15.17
CA SER A 399 185.77 3.91 15.51
C SER A 399 185.77 5.43 15.30
N GLY A 400 184.96 5.90 14.34
CA GLY A 400 184.52 7.32 14.23
C GLY A 400 184.81 8.03 12.90
N LEU A 401 184.67 7.36 11.75
CA LEU A 401 185.13 7.86 10.44
C LEU A 401 184.04 8.21 9.40
N GLN A 402 182.77 7.82 9.56
CA GLN A 402 181.71 8.08 8.55
C GLN A 402 180.31 8.31 9.18
N PRO A 403 179.59 9.40 8.81
CA PRO A 403 178.18 9.61 9.20
C PRO A 403 177.20 8.60 8.56
N ASP A 404 176.05 8.41 9.20
CA ASP A 404 174.98 7.48 8.82
C ASP A 404 173.59 8.13 8.98
N TRP A 405 172.74 7.99 7.96
CA TRP A 405 171.39 8.56 7.91
C TRP A 405 170.40 7.90 8.88
N ASN A 406 170.65 6.63 9.25
CA ASN A 406 169.79 5.83 10.13
C ASN A 406 170.08 6.06 11.62
N VAL A 407 171.17 6.73 11.97
CA VAL A 407 171.48 7.09 13.35
C VAL A 407 170.49 8.17 13.81
N THR A 408 169.66 7.81 14.80
CA THR A 408 168.68 8.70 15.43
C THR A 408 169.15 9.30 16.74
N ASP A 409 170.22 8.75 17.34
CA ASP A 409 170.80 9.20 18.60
C ASP A 409 171.80 10.35 18.40
N PRO A 410 171.54 11.58 18.93
CA PRO A 410 172.41 12.74 18.73
C PRO A 410 173.81 12.66 19.37
N VAL A 411 174.09 11.73 20.29
CA VAL A 411 175.44 11.57 20.89
C VAL A 411 176.30 10.52 20.17
N ASN A 412 175.74 9.77 19.22
CA ASN A 412 176.52 8.91 18.34
C ASN A 412 177.30 9.80 17.34
N LYS A 413 178.62 9.54 17.19
CA LYS A 413 179.54 10.31 16.32
C LYS A 413 179.11 10.40 14.85
N ASN A 414 178.16 9.56 14.42
CA ASN A 414 177.75 9.42 13.02
C ASN A 414 176.39 10.12 12.70
N TYR A 415 175.76 10.82 13.64
CA TYR A 415 174.42 11.45 13.49
C TYR A 415 174.33 12.59 12.45
N ILE A 416 173.14 12.81 11.87
CA ILE A 416 172.84 13.85 10.86
C ILE A 416 171.61 14.68 11.27
N LYS A 417 171.74 16.02 11.23
CA LYS A 417 170.76 17.01 11.72
C LYS A 417 170.00 17.74 10.59
N ASN A 418 168.77 18.22 10.87
CA ASN A 418 167.87 18.98 9.98
C ASN A 418 167.43 18.21 8.72
N LYS A 419 166.41 17.35 8.85
CA LYS A 419 165.85 16.56 7.72
C LYS A 419 164.65 17.30 7.06
N PRO A 420 164.39 17.13 5.73
CA PRO A 420 163.28 17.82 5.05
C PRO A 420 161.91 17.19 5.35
N GLU A 421 160.85 18.01 5.40
CA GLU A 421 159.47 17.60 5.69
C GLU A 421 158.42 18.51 4.99
N ILE A 422 157.18 18.03 4.91
CA ILE A 422 156.00 18.79 4.42
C ILE A 422 155.10 19.11 5.63
N PRO A 423 154.86 20.39 5.96
CA PRO A 423 154.16 20.75 7.19
C PRO A 423 152.63 20.65 7.08
N THR A 424 152.01 20.47 8.25
CA THR A 424 150.56 20.60 8.45
C THR A 424 150.27 21.99 9.03
N LEU A 425 149.21 22.66 8.57
CA LEU A 425 148.70 23.90 9.17
C LEU A 425 147.33 23.67 9.83
N GLU A 426 147.05 24.41 10.91
CA GLU A 426 145.81 24.26 11.70
C GLU A 426 144.58 24.89 11.04
N ALA A 427 144.77 25.71 10.01
CA ALA A 427 143.72 26.40 9.26
C ALA A 427 144.14 26.62 7.81
N ILE A 428 143.16 26.92 6.94
CA ILE A 428 143.38 27.34 5.55
C ILE A 428 144.42 28.47 5.52
N PRO A 429 145.53 28.32 4.78
CA PRO A 429 146.61 29.30 4.80
C PRO A 429 146.16 30.61 4.15
N ASP A 430 146.30 31.70 4.91
CA ASP A 430 145.94 33.04 4.48
C ASP A 430 147.11 33.79 3.82
N GLU A 431 146.92 35.07 3.54
CA GLU A 431 147.94 35.95 2.99
C GLU A 431 149.16 36.18 3.90
N ASN A 432 149.11 35.75 5.17
CA ASN A 432 150.17 35.90 6.18
C ASN A 432 150.92 34.59 6.49
N ALA A 433 150.51 33.46 5.91
CA ALA A 433 151.16 32.16 6.11
C ALA A 433 152.52 32.07 5.39
N LEU A 434 153.58 32.58 6.05
CA LEU A 434 154.94 32.75 5.47
C LEU A 434 156.02 31.80 6.03
N SER A 435 155.73 31.06 7.11
CA SER A 435 156.70 30.15 7.76
C SER A 435 156.02 29.05 8.58
N TYR A 436 156.75 27.96 8.86
CA TYR A 436 156.39 26.92 9.83
C TYR A 436 157.54 26.65 10.81
N VAL A 437 157.32 25.80 11.81
CA VAL A 437 158.37 25.27 12.70
C VAL A 437 158.49 23.77 12.46
N ASN A 438 159.71 23.28 12.19
CA ASN A 438 159.93 21.88 11.84
C ASN A 438 159.97 20.95 13.06
N THR A 439 160.00 19.64 12.84
CA THR A 439 160.12 18.62 13.90
C THR A 439 161.33 18.82 14.83
N ASP A 440 162.44 19.39 14.33
CA ASP A 440 163.63 19.75 15.13
C ASP A 440 163.48 21.09 15.91
N GLY A 441 162.28 21.68 15.95
CA GLY A 441 161.99 22.93 16.66
C GLY A 441 162.52 24.20 15.98
N THR A 442 162.92 24.14 14.71
CA THR A 442 163.53 25.26 13.96
C THR A 442 162.50 25.92 13.03
N THR A 443 162.41 27.25 13.04
CA THR A 443 161.55 28.00 12.11
C THR A 443 162.11 27.94 10.68
N ILE A 444 161.26 27.57 9.71
CA ILE A 444 161.55 27.48 8.29
C ILE A 444 160.57 28.37 7.52
N ASN A 445 161.07 29.23 6.64
CA ASN A 445 160.22 30.09 5.79
C ASN A 445 159.75 29.33 4.54
N PHE A 446 158.50 29.57 4.13
CA PHE A 446 157.95 29.01 2.89
C PHE A 446 158.53 29.66 1.64
N ARG A 447 158.52 28.92 0.52
CA ARG A 447 158.96 29.34 -0.81
C ARG A 447 157.88 29.04 -1.84
N ILE A 448 157.87 29.76 -2.96
CA ILE A 448 156.93 29.52 -4.06
C ILE A 448 157.08 28.06 -4.53
N GLY A 449 155.94 27.36 -4.62
CA GLY A 449 155.86 25.96 -5.00
C GLY A 449 155.90 24.95 -3.84
N ASP A 450 156.25 25.38 -2.61
CA ASP A 450 156.06 24.56 -1.41
C ASP A 450 154.55 24.27 -1.21
N GLU A 451 154.25 23.09 -0.66
CA GLU A 451 152.89 22.59 -0.42
C GLU A 451 152.65 22.45 1.09
N VAL A 452 151.41 22.68 1.52
CA VAL A 452 150.95 22.49 2.90
C VAL A 452 149.64 21.71 2.88
N ARG A 453 149.37 21.00 3.98
CA ARG A 453 148.10 20.31 4.18
C ARG A 453 147.35 20.88 5.38
N VAL A 454 146.04 21.01 5.25
CA VAL A 454 145.10 21.45 6.28
C VAL A 454 144.09 20.33 6.49
N ALA A 455 143.67 20.10 7.74
CA ALA A 455 142.63 19.11 8.03
C ALA A 455 141.25 19.79 8.03
N GLU A 456 140.40 19.43 7.07
CA GLU A 456 139.03 19.96 6.92
C GLU A 456 138.04 18.80 6.88
N ASP A 457 137.04 18.84 7.76
CA ASP A 457 136.02 17.80 8.00
C ASP A 457 136.52 16.33 8.12
N GLY A 458 137.83 16.14 8.33
CA GLY A 458 138.48 14.85 8.55
C GLY A 458 139.41 14.39 7.41
N GLU A 459 139.44 15.09 6.27
CA GLU A 459 140.39 14.84 5.18
C GLU A 459 141.46 15.93 5.10
N TYR A 460 142.59 15.62 4.43
CA TYR A 460 143.66 16.60 4.22
C TYR A 460 143.47 17.33 2.89
N VAL A 461 143.04 18.59 2.96
CA VAL A 461 143.02 19.50 1.82
C VAL A 461 144.43 20.04 1.61
N PHE A 462 144.91 19.98 0.37
CA PHE A 462 146.25 20.45 0.01
C PHE A 462 146.18 21.83 -0.62
N TYR A 463 146.92 22.76 -0.01
CA TYR A 463 147.12 24.12 -0.49
C TYR A 463 148.55 24.27 -0.98
N ARG A 464 148.72 24.91 -2.15
CA ARG A 464 150.03 25.19 -2.73
C ARG A 464 150.29 26.69 -2.78
N LEU A 465 151.52 27.09 -2.48
CA LEU A 465 151.95 28.49 -2.55
C LEU A 465 152.29 28.88 -4.00
N TYR A 466 151.40 29.61 -4.66
CA TYR A 466 151.54 30.00 -6.07
C TYR A 466 152.29 31.32 -6.28
N ASP A 467 152.19 32.26 -5.33
CA ASP A 467 152.85 33.57 -5.41
C ASP A 467 153.22 34.10 -4.01
N LEU A 468 154.25 34.96 -3.95
CA LEU A 468 154.76 35.65 -2.77
C LEU A 468 154.98 37.15 -3.04
N ALA A 469 154.01 37.78 -3.71
CA ALA A 469 154.07 39.19 -4.09
C ALA A 469 153.82 40.14 -2.90
N GLY A 470 154.65 41.18 -2.76
CA GLY A 470 154.44 42.26 -1.79
C GLY A 470 154.56 41.85 -0.31
N GLY A 471 155.13 40.67 -0.02
CA GLY A 471 155.20 40.12 1.34
C GLY A 471 153.92 39.39 1.77
N LYS A 472 153.02 39.09 0.84
CA LYS A 472 151.80 38.29 1.06
C LYS A 472 151.87 36.98 0.30
N ALA A 473 151.31 35.93 0.88
CA ALA A 473 151.21 34.62 0.28
C ALA A 473 149.93 34.46 -0.56
N SER A 474 150.01 33.73 -1.68
CA SER A 474 148.85 33.38 -2.51
C SER A 474 148.71 31.86 -2.58
N TRP A 475 147.72 31.34 -1.87
CA TRP A 475 147.43 29.91 -1.77
C TRP A 475 146.20 29.53 -2.60
N GLN A 476 146.21 28.33 -3.19
CA GLN A 476 145.04 27.76 -3.88
C GLN A 476 144.87 26.29 -3.52
N GLU A 477 143.61 25.86 -3.46
CA GLU A 477 143.18 24.47 -3.24
C GLU A 477 143.47 23.59 -4.46
N SER A 478 144.02 22.40 -4.25
CA SER A 478 144.55 21.55 -5.31
C SER A 478 143.57 20.49 -5.90
N GLY A 479 142.33 20.88 -6.21
CA GLY A 479 141.51 20.23 -7.25
C GLY A 479 140.46 19.18 -6.81
N SER A 480 139.23 19.36 -7.30
CA SER A 480 138.00 18.63 -6.89
C SER A 480 137.57 17.47 -7.81
N GLY A 481 136.83 16.49 -7.27
CA GLY A 481 136.05 15.49 -8.04
C GLY A 481 134.66 15.24 -7.41
N ILE A 482 133.59 15.25 -8.22
CA ILE A 482 132.19 15.40 -7.75
C ILE A 482 131.33 14.12 -7.87
N ALA A 483 130.37 13.97 -6.96
CA ALA A 483 129.42 12.86 -6.89
C ALA A 483 128.16 13.06 -7.76
N LEU A 484 127.51 11.96 -8.18
CA LEU A 484 126.34 11.96 -9.08
C LEU A 484 125.00 12.22 -8.34
N PRO A 485 124.14 13.13 -8.83
CA PRO A 485 122.86 13.44 -8.20
C PRO A 485 121.67 12.62 -8.73
N GLY A 486 121.10 11.75 -7.89
CA GLY A 486 119.76 11.17 -8.08
C GLY A 486 119.67 9.75 -8.68
N ASN A 487 118.47 9.18 -8.64
CA ASN A 487 118.19 7.83 -9.15
C ASN A 487 118.27 7.77 -10.68
N VAL A 488 119.00 6.80 -11.21
CA VAL A 488 119.05 6.52 -12.66
C VAL A 488 117.91 5.59 -13.06
N TYR A 489 117.08 6.05 -14.01
CA TYR A 489 116.04 5.25 -14.66
C TYR A 489 116.42 4.99 -16.11
N LEU A 490 116.49 3.71 -16.51
CA LEU A 490 116.87 3.30 -17.87
C LEU A 490 115.64 2.85 -18.66
N THR A 491 115.12 3.70 -19.53
CA THR A 491 113.96 3.40 -20.38
C THR A 491 114.39 2.99 -21.79
N GLY A 492 114.15 1.74 -22.17
CA GLY A 492 114.31 1.28 -23.56
C GLY A 492 113.20 1.84 -24.46
N ALA A 493 113.57 2.44 -25.59
CA ALA A 493 112.62 3.05 -26.51
C ALA A 493 111.95 2.02 -27.45
N ASN A 494 110.99 1.27 -26.93
CA ASN A 494 109.90 0.69 -27.74
C ASN A 494 108.67 0.40 -26.87
N TYR A 495 107.49 0.73 -27.38
CA TYR A 495 106.22 0.40 -26.74
C TYR A 495 105.94 -1.11 -26.88
N TYR A 496 105.21 -1.69 -25.92
CA TYR A 496 104.84 -3.12 -25.82
C TYR A 496 105.91 -4.13 -25.40
N ASN A 497 106.50 -3.97 -24.20
CA ASN A 497 106.64 -5.09 -23.24
C ASN A 497 106.83 -4.55 -21.80
N GLU A 498 106.37 -5.30 -20.79
CA GLU A 498 106.38 -4.88 -19.38
C GLU A 498 107.61 -5.43 -18.65
N SER A 499 108.66 -4.61 -18.50
CA SER A 499 109.83 -4.88 -17.64
C SER A 499 110.69 -3.62 -17.47
N VAL A 500 110.55 -2.90 -16.34
CA VAL A 500 111.39 -1.73 -16.01
C VAL A 500 112.28 -2.04 -14.81
N ARG A 501 113.60 -1.88 -14.95
CA ARG A 501 114.57 -2.09 -13.86
C ARG A 501 115.24 -0.76 -13.47
N THR A 502 115.16 -0.41 -12.19
CA THR A 502 115.91 0.69 -11.54
C THR A 502 117.27 0.17 -11.02
N ILE A 503 118.02 0.96 -10.24
CA ILE A 503 119.08 0.50 -9.31
C ILE A 503 118.98 1.32 -8.01
N LYS A 504 119.17 0.72 -6.82
CA LYS A 504 119.03 1.39 -5.52
C LYS A 504 120.12 0.96 -4.53
N GLN A 505 120.88 1.91 -3.95
CA GLN A 505 121.99 1.62 -3.02
C GLN A 505 122.98 0.55 -3.56
N GLY A 506 123.34 0.66 -4.85
CA GLY A 506 124.23 -0.28 -5.53
C GLY A 506 123.56 -1.53 -6.12
N TYR A 507 122.29 -1.82 -5.80
CA TYR A 507 121.60 -3.03 -6.24
C TYR A 507 120.14 -2.77 -6.71
N LEU A 508 119.75 -3.40 -7.81
CA LEU A 508 118.43 -4.03 -7.95
C LEU A 508 118.76 -5.49 -8.29
N SER A 509 118.16 -6.54 -7.70
CA SER A 509 116.79 -6.73 -7.18
C SER A 509 115.74 -6.70 -8.29
N ASN A 510 114.88 -7.71 -8.28
CA ASN A 510 114.08 -8.11 -9.43
C ASN A 510 112.61 -7.66 -9.29
N GLU A 511 111.98 -7.46 -10.44
CA GLU A 511 110.87 -8.34 -10.82
C GLU A 511 111.43 -9.41 -11.78
#